data_AF-A0A4R4LIK4-F1
#
_entry.id   AF-A0A4R4LIK4-F1
#
_cell.length_a   1.000
_cell.length_b   1.000
_cell.length_c   1.000
_cell.angle_alpha   90.00
_cell.angle_beta   90.00
_cell.angle_gamma   90.00
#
_symmetry.space_group_name_H-M   'P 1'
#
loop_
_entity.id
_entity.type
_entity.pdbx_description
1 polymer ?
#
loop_
_entity_poly.entity_id
_entity_poly.type
_entity_poly.pdbx_seq_one_letter_code
_entity_poly.pdbx_strand_id
1 'polypeptide(L)'
;MREFVRHGFGGASLNRIIRSCGMSKSSFYHYFASKEALFDAVVTAVADGLRDSVKIPEPEEFAVPGFWDAAARLSDELMRAAGRGRRLIDLWRLFYVPDAPAAEDGPLGRVRAGIDGWLGGVLAAGRSAGAVRDDLPPSLQSEITLAVLWTIDAWALKNLKDLDVAEGRRLAAVQLDLLRRLLAPPATS
;
A
#
# COMPACT_ATOMS: atom_id res chain seq x y z
N MET A 1 -7.66 14.99 3.05
CA MET A 1 -6.97 14.11 2.07
C MET A 1 -6.49 14.84 0.81
N ARG A 2 -7.37 15.35 -0.08
CA ARG A 2 -6.96 16.01 -1.35
C ARG A 2 -5.86 17.06 -1.20
N GLU A 3 -5.97 17.90 -0.18
CA GLU A 3 -4.98 18.94 0.14
C GLU A 3 -3.58 18.35 0.39
N PHE A 4 -3.50 17.31 1.23
CA PHE A 4 -2.24 16.63 1.56
C PHE A 4 -1.62 15.95 0.35
N VAL A 5 -2.43 15.25 -0.46
CA VAL A 5 -1.93 14.57 -1.67
C VAL A 5 -1.39 15.57 -2.69
N ARG A 6 -2.02 16.74 -2.83
CA ARG A 6 -1.63 17.73 -3.84
C ARG A 6 -0.43 18.58 -3.42
N HIS A 7 -0.34 18.93 -2.14
CA HIS A 7 0.62 19.92 -1.65
C HIS A 7 1.70 19.33 -0.73
N GLY A 8 1.69 18.01 -0.51
CA GLY A 8 2.48 17.38 0.55
C GLY A 8 1.93 17.73 1.93
N PHE A 9 2.52 17.12 2.96
CA PHE A 9 2.15 17.40 4.33
C PHE A 9 2.59 18.81 4.74
N GLY A 10 3.83 19.18 4.43
CA GLY A 10 4.40 20.51 4.70
C GLY A 10 3.58 21.63 4.06
N GLY A 11 3.29 21.52 2.75
CA GLY A 11 2.60 22.53 1.97
C GLY A 11 1.08 22.58 2.13
N ALA A 12 0.46 21.56 2.76
CA ALA A 12 -0.98 21.55 3.02
C ALA A 12 -1.40 22.65 4.01
N SER A 13 -2.47 23.38 3.68
CA SER A 13 -2.98 24.49 4.50
C SER A 13 -4.27 24.12 5.21
N LEU A 14 -4.26 24.14 6.55
CA LEU A 14 -5.47 23.98 7.35
C LEU A 14 -6.54 25.02 7.00
N ASN A 15 -6.15 26.27 6.74
CA ASN A 15 -7.10 27.31 6.33
C ASN A 15 -7.78 26.99 5.00
N ARG A 16 -7.05 26.41 4.02
CA ARG A 16 -7.66 25.98 2.74
C ARG A 16 -8.59 24.79 2.95
N ILE A 17 -8.20 23.83 3.80
CA ILE A 17 -9.04 22.68 4.16
C ILE A 17 -10.34 23.15 4.81
N ILE A 18 -10.25 23.95 5.87
CA ILE A 18 -11.40 24.52 6.62
C ILE A 18 -12.37 25.21 5.65
N ARG A 19 -11.83 26.09 4.78
CA ARG A 19 -12.62 26.79 3.77
C ARG A 19 -13.29 25.83 2.78
N SER A 20 -12.55 24.82 2.30
CA SER A 20 -13.09 23.83 1.35
C SER A 20 -14.17 22.94 1.95
N CYS A 21 -14.15 22.74 3.27
CA CYS A 21 -15.16 21.99 4.01
C CYS A 21 -16.35 22.85 4.46
N GLY A 22 -16.33 24.17 4.21
CA GLY A 22 -17.37 25.10 4.66
C GLY A 22 -17.46 25.23 6.19
N MET A 23 -16.40 24.88 6.92
CA MET A 23 -16.38 24.93 8.39
C MET A 23 -15.89 26.28 8.89
N SER A 24 -16.32 26.67 10.09
CA SER A 24 -15.65 27.76 10.82
C SER A 24 -14.31 27.29 11.39
N LYS A 25 -13.38 28.22 11.64
CA LYS A 25 -12.12 27.89 12.32
C LYS A 25 -12.37 27.31 13.71
N SER A 26 -13.26 27.92 14.48
CA SER A 26 -13.61 27.46 15.84
C SER A 26 -14.11 26.02 15.82
N SER A 27 -15.05 25.71 14.92
CA SER A 27 -15.59 24.36 14.76
C SER A 27 -14.53 23.34 14.34
N PHE A 28 -13.59 23.72 13.46
CA PHE A 28 -12.51 22.83 13.04
C PHE A 28 -11.55 22.48 14.19
N TYR A 29 -11.08 23.50 14.92
CA TYR A 29 -10.11 23.30 16.01
C TYR A 29 -10.72 22.59 17.23
N HIS A 30 -12.04 22.52 17.32
CA HIS A 30 -12.73 21.64 18.27
C HIS A 30 -12.50 20.15 17.96
N TYR A 31 -12.38 19.76 16.69
CA TYR A 31 -12.15 18.36 16.29
C TYR A 31 -10.68 18.00 16.14
N PHE A 32 -9.86 18.92 15.62
CA PHE A 32 -8.46 18.66 15.33
C PHE A 32 -7.56 19.76 15.90
N ALA A 33 -6.75 19.39 16.89
CA ALA A 33 -5.83 20.30 17.54
C ALA A 33 -4.67 20.74 16.63
N SER A 34 -4.30 19.91 15.65
CA SER A 34 -3.15 20.17 14.77
C SER A 34 -3.33 19.57 13.37
N LYS A 35 -2.37 19.86 12.48
CA LYS A 35 -2.33 19.31 11.12
C LYS A 35 -1.99 17.82 11.14
N GLU A 36 -1.14 17.41 12.07
CA GLU A 36 -0.77 16.04 12.39
C GLU A 36 -2.01 15.26 12.83
N ALA A 37 -2.76 15.78 13.81
CA ALA A 37 -3.99 15.14 14.28
C ALA A 37 -5.04 14.97 13.17
N LEU A 38 -5.18 15.97 12.27
CA LEU A 38 -6.03 15.84 11.09
C LEU A 38 -5.51 14.77 10.13
N PHE A 39 -4.20 14.73 9.86
CA PHE A 39 -3.61 13.75 8.95
C PHE A 39 -3.79 12.33 9.47
N ASP A 40 -3.53 12.11 10.76
CA ASP A 40 -3.72 10.83 11.45
C ASP A 40 -5.16 10.35 11.36
N ALA A 41 -6.13 11.24 11.59
CA ALA A 41 -7.54 10.93 11.45
C ALA A 41 -7.91 10.56 10.00
N VAL A 42 -7.34 11.25 9.01
CA VAL A 42 -7.53 10.92 7.60
C VAL A 42 -6.95 9.55 7.26
N VAL A 43 -5.74 9.24 7.72
CA VAL A 43 -5.11 7.93 7.49
C VAL A 43 -5.95 6.81 8.12
N THR A 44 -6.38 7.01 9.37
CA THR A 44 -7.20 6.04 10.10
C THR A 44 -8.51 5.77 9.35
N ALA A 45 -9.26 6.81 8.98
CA ALA A 45 -10.51 6.68 8.27
C ALA A 45 -10.37 5.98 6.90
N VAL A 46 -9.27 6.23 6.18
CA VAL A 46 -9.00 5.59 4.88
C VAL A 46 -8.58 4.12 5.07
N ALA A 47 -7.73 3.83 6.06
CA ALA A 47 -7.30 2.47 6.37
C ALA A 47 -8.46 1.58 6.81
N ASP A 48 -9.30 2.05 7.73
CA ASP A 48 -10.49 1.33 8.21
C ASP A 48 -11.45 1.07 7.04
N GLY A 49 -11.69 2.10 6.22
CA GLY A 49 -12.55 1.96 5.06
C GLY A 49 -12.04 0.98 4.00
N LEU A 50 -10.72 0.73 3.93
CA LEU A 50 -10.14 -0.29 3.05
C LEU A 50 -10.32 -1.70 3.61
N ARG A 51 -10.15 -1.89 4.93
CA ARG A 51 -10.33 -3.19 5.59
C ARG A 51 -11.72 -3.77 5.33
N ASP A 52 -12.74 -2.91 5.29
CA ASP A 52 -14.12 -3.32 4.97
C ASP A 52 -14.35 -3.71 3.50
N SER A 53 -13.42 -3.37 2.60
CA SER A 53 -13.60 -3.45 1.14
C SER A 53 -12.80 -4.57 0.47
N VAL A 54 -11.75 -5.08 1.13
CA VAL A 54 -10.84 -6.08 0.56
C VAL A 54 -10.55 -7.14 1.60
N LYS A 55 -10.78 -8.41 1.26
CA LYS A 55 -10.37 -9.52 2.11
C LYS A 55 -8.93 -9.88 1.75
N ILE A 56 -8.00 -9.52 2.63
CA ILE A 56 -6.61 -9.95 2.51
C ILE A 56 -6.51 -11.36 3.10
N PRO A 57 -6.02 -12.36 2.34
CA PRO A 57 -5.82 -13.71 2.87
C PRO A 57 -4.76 -13.71 3.97
N GLU A 58 -4.89 -14.62 4.93
CA GLU A 58 -3.83 -14.82 5.93
C GLU A 58 -2.57 -15.41 5.27
N PRO A 59 -1.37 -15.08 5.78
CA PRO A 59 -0.12 -15.56 5.18
C PRO A 59 -0.03 -17.08 5.00
N GLU A 60 -0.59 -17.85 5.93
CA GLU A 60 -0.58 -19.32 5.90
C GLU A 60 -1.37 -19.89 4.72
N GLU A 61 -2.34 -19.14 4.18
CA GLU A 61 -3.11 -19.54 2.99
C GLU A 61 -2.23 -19.62 1.73
N PHE A 62 -1.01 -19.06 1.76
CA PHE A 62 -0.03 -19.13 0.69
C PHE A 62 0.90 -20.36 0.79
N ALA A 63 0.85 -21.14 1.87
CA ALA A 63 1.66 -22.35 2.06
C ALA A 63 1.12 -23.54 1.24
N VAL A 64 0.96 -23.32 -0.07
CA VAL A 64 0.35 -24.26 -1.02
C VAL A 64 1.27 -24.45 -2.25
N PRO A 65 1.21 -25.59 -2.96
CA PRO A 65 1.98 -25.80 -4.19
C PRO A 65 1.72 -24.72 -5.26
N GLY A 66 0.52 -24.13 -5.27
CA GLY A 66 0.11 -23.03 -6.15
C GLY A 66 0.37 -21.62 -5.61
N PHE A 67 1.50 -21.40 -4.91
CA PHE A 67 1.86 -20.09 -4.32
C PHE A 67 1.72 -18.92 -5.30
N TRP A 68 2.29 -19.06 -6.50
CA TRP A 68 2.26 -18.01 -7.53
C TRP A 68 0.86 -17.77 -8.08
N ASP A 69 0.03 -18.81 -8.16
CA ASP A 69 -1.37 -18.66 -8.56
C ASP A 69 -2.19 -17.97 -7.46
N ALA A 70 -1.89 -18.23 -6.19
CA ALA A 70 -2.47 -17.52 -5.06
C ALA A 70 -2.08 -16.03 -5.05
N ALA A 71 -0.79 -15.74 -5.29
CA ALA A 71 -0.30 -14.37 -5.44
C ALA A 71 -0.97 -13.64 -6.63
N ALA A 72 -1.14 -14.33 -7.76
CA ALA A 72 -1.87 -13.79 -8.92
C ALA A 72 -3.33 -13.45 -8.58
N ARG A 73 -4.04 -14.36 -7.90
CA ARG A 73 -5.43 -14.12 -7.47
C ARG A 73 -5.55 -12.91 -6.55
N LEU A 74 -4.64 -12.75 -5.61
CA LEU A 74 -4.63 -11.59 -4.72
C LEU A 74 -4.35 -10.29 -5.49
N SER A 75 -3.35 -10.29 -6.37
CA SER A 75 -3.05 -9.12 -7.23
C SER A 75 -4.28 -8.70 -8.04
N ASP A 76 -4.95 -9.67 -8.64
CA ASP A 76 -6.21 -9.49 -9.37
C ASP A 76 -7.34 -8.91 -8.50
N GLU A 77 -7.50 -9.40 -7.27
CA GLU A 77 -8.50 -8.89 -6.33
C GLU A 77 -8.22 -7.45 -5.92
N LEU A 78 -6.96 -7.12 -5.62
CA LEU A 78 -6.51 -5.76 -5.32
C LEU A 78 -6.77 -4.83 -6.50
N MET A 79 -6.50 -5.27 -7.73
CA MET A 79 -6.79 -4.49 -8.94
C MET A 79 -8.30 -4.28 -9.15
N ARG A 80 -9.13 -5.31 -8.91
CA ARG A 80 -10.60 -5.16 -8.95
C ARG A 80 -11.09 -4.22 -7.85
N ALA A 81 -10.49 -4.24 -6.66
CA ALA A 81 -10.82 -3.31 -5.58
C ALA A 81 -10.45 -1.86 -5.95
N ALA A 82 -9.27 -1.64 -6.54
CA ALA A 82 -8.85 -0.33 -7.06
C ALA A 82 -9.78 0.19 -8.16
N GLY A 83 -10.32 -0.70 -9.01
CA GLY A 83 -11.28 -0.34 -10.05
C GLY A 83 -12.70 -0.04 -9.54
N ARG A 84 -13.12 -0.68 -8.43
CA ARG A 84 -14.47 -0.51 -7.84
C ARG A 84 -14.61 0.75 -6.98
N GLY A 85 -13.51 1.33 -6.53
CA GLY A 85 -13.55 2.51 -5.68
C GLY A 85 -12.18 3.12 -5.44
N ARG A 86 -12.16 4.35 -4.92
CA ARG A 86 -10.91 5.07 -4.70
C ARG A 86 -10.18 4.72 -3.41
N ARG A 87 -10.75 3.91 -2.51
CA ARG A 87 -10.20 3.70 -1.15
C ARG A 87 -8.80 3.13 -1.14
N LEU A 88 -8.52 2.09 -1.95
CA LEU A 88 -7.19 1.50 -2.06
C LEU A 88 -6.19 2.51 -2.62
N ILE A 89 -6.53 3.20 -3.72
CA ILE A 89 -5.73 4.26 -4.33
C ILE A 89 -5.50 5.42 -3.35
N ASP A 90 -6.50 5.76 -2.55
CA ASP A 90 -6.44 6.84 -1.58
C ASP A 90 -5.51 6.47 -0.42
N LEU A 91 -5.53 5.23 0.07
CA LEU A 91 -4.55 4.75 1.06
C LEU A 91 -3.14 4.80 0.48
N TRP A 92 -2.94 4.28 -0.73
CA TRP A 92 -1.65 4.33 -1.41
C TRP A 92 -1.14 5.76 -1.58
N ARG A 93 -1.99 6.71 -1.98
CA ARG A 93 -1.62 8.13 -2.07
C ARG A 93 -1.15 8.72 -0.76
N LEU A 94 -1.68 8.28 0.38
CA LEU A 94 -1.25 8.75 1.70
C LEU A 94 0.17 8.27 2.03
N PHE A 95 0.57 7.08 1.62
CA PHE A 95 1.95 6.59 1.78
C PHE A 95 3.00 7.43 1.05
N TYR A 96 2.62 8.08 -0.05
CA TYR A 96 3.52 8.87 -0.87
C TYR A 96 3.33 10.38 -0.72
N VAL A 97 2.62 10.85 0.32
CA VAL A 97 2.54 12.27 0.64
C VAL A 97 3.95 12.75 1.03
N PRO A 98 4.54 13.73 0.30
CA PRO A 98 5.83 14.28 0.66
C PRO A 98 5.82 14.89 2.07
N ASP A 99 6.90 14.71 2.81
CA ASP A 99 7.11 15.24 4.15
C ASP A 99 6.05 14.79 5.18
N ALA A 100 5.31 13.71 4.90
CA ALA A 100 4.36 13.15 5.84
C ALA A 100 5.10 12.74 7.14
N PRO A 101 4.46 12.91 8.32
CA PRO A 101 5.03 12.43 9.57
C PRO A 101 5.37 10.95 9.45
N ALA A 102 6.65 10.63 9.55
CA ALA A 102 7.17 9.26 9.49
C ALA A 102 7.20 8.57 10.86
N ALA A 103 6.42 9.08 11.83
CA ALA A 103 6.35 8.51 13.16
C ALA A 103 5.90 7.05 13.05
N GLU A 104 6.79 6.12 13.45
CA GLU A 104 6.59 4.68 13.34
C GLU A 104 5.34 4.22 14.13
N ASP A 105 5.05 4.90 15.23
CA ASP A 105 3.90 4.67 16.10
C ASP A 105 2.62 5.37 15.61
N GLY A 106 2.69 6.25 14.61
CA GLY A 106 1.54 6.92 14.00
C GLY A 106 0.67 5.97 13.15
N PRO A 107 -0.56 6.37 12.78
CA PRO A 107 -1.46 5.51 12.00
C PRO A 107 -0.85 4.99 10.69
N LEU A 108 -0.10 5.83 9.96
CA LEU A 108 0.52 5.43 8.69
C LEU A 108 1.66 4.42 8.93
N GLY A 109 2.47 4.62 9.98
CA GLY A 109 3.50 3.69 10.42
C GLY A 109 2.93 2.33 10.81
N ARG A 110 1.80 2.30 11.54
CA ARG A 110 1.09 1.05 11.87
C ARG A 110 0.57 0.31 10.63
N VAL A 111 0.06 1.01 9.62
CA VAL A 111 -0.36 0.37 8.36
C VAL A 111 0.86 -0.19 7.62
N ARG A 112 1.97 0.56 7.57
CA ARG A 112 3.25 0.10 6.99
C ARG A 112 3.73 -1.19 7.65
N ALA A 113 3.85 -1.17 8.97
CA ALA A 113 4.30 -2.33 9.76
C ALA A 113 3.38 -3.55 9.57
N GLY A 114 2.06 -3.33 9.42
CA GLY A 114 1.11 -4.39 9.09
C GLY A 114 1.36 -5.02 7.73
N ILE A 115 1.64 -4.22 6.69
CA ILE A 115 2.00 -4.71 5.35
C ILE A 115 3.32 -5.48 5.39
N ASP A 116 4.32 -4.94 6.07
CA ASP A 116 5.66 -5.55 6.18
C ASP A 116 5.59 -6.91 6.90
N GLY A 117 4.84 -6.98 8.01
CA GLY A 117 4.61 -8.22 8.75
C GLY A 117 3.84 -9.26 7.93
N TRP A 118 2.77 -8.84 7.26
CA TRP A 118 1.99 -9.73 6.40
C TRP A 118 2.83 -10.29 5.24
N LEU A 119 3.60 -9.44 4.55
CA LEU A 119 4.48 -9.88 3.47
C LEU A 119 5.57 -10.85 3.97
N GLY A 120 6.16 -10.57 5.14
CA GLY A 120 7.12 -11.47 5.77
C GLY A 120 6.54 -12.87 5.99
N GLY A 121 5.29 -12.93 6.47
CA GLY A 121 4.55 -14.20 6.60
C GLY A 121 4.35 -14.91 5.26
N VAL A 122 3.93 -14.18 4.22
CA VAL A 122 3.67 -14.75 2.88
C VAL A 122 4.96 -15.31 2.28
N LEU A 123 6.08 -14.59 2.41
CA LEU A 123 7.38 -15.06 1.95
C LEU A 123 7.84 -16.30 2.72
N ALA A 124 7.61 -16.36 4.05
CA ALA A 124 7.91 -17.53 4.85
C ALA A 124 7.06 -18.76 4.47
N ALA A 125 5.77 -18.55 4.17
CA ALA A 125 4.88 -19.58 3.65
C ALA A 125 5.35 -20.09 2.28
N GLY A 126 5.75 -19.18 1.38
CA GLY A 126 6.31 -19.52 0.08
C GLY A 126 7.63 -20.31 0.17
N ARG A 127 8.50 -20.00 1.13
CA ARG A 127 9.72 -20.78 1.42
C ARG A 127 9.38 -22.19 1.88
N SER A 128 8.45 -22.31 2.84
CA SER A 128 8.00 -23.61 3.36
C SER A 128 7.39 -24.49 2.27
N ALA A 129 6.74 -23.89 1.27
CA ALA A 129 6.18 -24.58 0.11
C ALA A 129 7.21 -24.86 -1.02
N GLY A 130 8.47 -24.42 -0.88
CA GLY A 130 9.50 -24.55 -1.92
C GLY A 130 9.27 -23.66 -3.15
N ALA A 131 8.34 -22.70 -3.10
CA ALA A 131 8.00 -21.81 -4.21
C ALA A 131 8.81 -20.51 -4.21
N VAL A 132 9.42 -20.17 -3.08
CA VAL A 132 10.26 -18.99 -2.86
C VAL A 132 11.64 -19.44 -2.39
N ARG A 133 12.68 -18.82 -2.92
CA ARG A 133 14.09 -19.04 -2.58
C ARG A 133 14.36 -18.80 -1.10
N ASP A 134 15.23 -19.62 -0.52
CA ASP A 134 15.60 -19.59 0.91
C ASP A 134 17.09 -19.24 1.13
N ASP A 135 17.84 -18.99 0.07
CA ASP A 135 19.25 -18.60 0.05
C ASP A 135 19.52 -17.11 0.40
N LEU A 136 18.48 -16.38 0.82
CA LEU A 136 18.57 -15.00 1.28
C LEU A 136 18.15 -14.88 2.76
N PRO A 137 18.78 -13.99 3.56
CA PRO A 137 18.24 -13.60 4.85
C PRO A 137 16.77 -13.15 4.73
N PRO A 138 15.86 -13.59 5.61
CA PRO A 138 14.43 -13.22 5.52
C PRO A 138 14.18 -11.71 5.48
N SER A 139 14.92 -10.92 6.27
CA SER A 139 14.82 -9.45 6.27
C SER A 139 15.15 -8.86 4.91
N LEU A 140 16.28 -9.25 4.32
CA LEU A 140 16.71 -8.78 3.01
C LEU A 140 15.71 -9.15 1.90
N GLN A 141 15.15 -10.37 1.96
CA GLN A 141 14.13 -10.80 0.98
C GLN A 141 12.87 -9.93 1.07
N SER A 142 12.39 -9.62 2.27
CA SER A 142 11.26 -8.71 2.48
C SER A 142 11.58 -7.30 2.00
N GLU A 143 12.74 -6.76 2.35
CA GLU A 143 13.16 -5.40 1.96
C GLU A 143 13.22 -5.22 0.44
N ILE A 144 13.85 -6.15 -0.29
CA ILE A 144 13.94 -6.06 -1.75
C ILE A 144 12.55 -6.24 -2.39
N THR A 145 11.73 -7.15 -1.86
CA THR A 145 10.36 -7.36 -2.36
C THR A 145 9.53 -6.09 -2.22
N LEU A 146 9.57 -5.45 -1.05
CA LEU A 146 8.88 -4.17 -0.80
C LEU A 146 9.43 -3.04 -1.66
N ALA A 147 10.75 -2.99 -1.87
CA ALA A 147 11.36 -2.00 -2.74
C ALA A 147 10.82 -2.10 -4.18
N VAL A 148 10.68 -3.31 -4.72
CA VAL A 148 10.09 -3.53 -6.06
C VAL A 148 8.61 -3.11 -6.07
N LEU A 149 7.83 -3.54 -5.09
CA LEU A 149 6.40 -3.19 -4.97
C LEU A 149 6.20 -1.67 -4.92
N TRP A 150 6.82 -1.01 -3.94
CA TRP A 150 6.66 0.42 -3.72
C TRP A 150 7.18 1.27 -4.89
N THR A 151 8.25 0.84 -5.56
CA THR A 151 8.79 1.59 -6.72
C THR A 151 7.76 1.64 -7.85
N ILE A 152 7.16 0.50 -8.17
CA ILE A 152 6.15 0.40 -9.24
C ILE A 152 4.88 1.16 -8.84
N ASP A 153 4.41 1.00 -7.60
CA ASP A 153 3.21 1.69 -7.10
C ASP A 153 3.39 3.21 -7.11
N ALA A 154 4.54 3.70 -6.62
CA ALA A 154 4.85 5.13 -6.63
C ALA A 154 4.85 5.71 -8.05
N TRP A 155 5.43 4.97 -9.00
CA TRP A 155 5.43 5.37 -10.41
C TRP A 155 4.01 5.36 -10.98
N ALA A 156 3.23 4.31 -10.73
CA ALA A 156 1.87 4.18 -11.24
C ALA A 156 0.98 5.32 -10.71
N LEU A 157 1.08 5.65 -9.42
CA LEU A 157 0.31 6.74 -8.79
C LEU A 157 0.58 8.12 -9.41
N LYS A 158 1.83 8.40 -9.76
CA LYS A 158 2.23 9.66 -10.44
C LYS A 158 1.67 9.75 -11.86
N ASN A 159 1.46 8.61 -12.51
CA ASN A 159 1.02 8.50 -13.90
C ASN A 159 -0.46 8.08 -14.05
N LEU A 160 -1.24 7.99 -12.95
CA LEU A 160 -2.63 7.52 -12.97
C LEU A 160 -3.55 8.19 -13.99
N LYS A 161 -3.28 9.46 -14.33
CA LYS A 161 -4.07 10.22 -15.31
C LYS A 161 -3.87 9.71 -16.75
N ASP A 162 -2.73 9.07 -17.01
CA ASP A 162 -2.30 8.58 -18.32
C ASP A 162 -2.42 7.04 -18.41
N LEU A 163 -2.77 6.37 -17.30
CA LEU A 163 -2.94 4.92 -17.23
C LEU A 163 -4.42 4.56 -17.35
N ASP A 164 -4.78 3.85 -18.42
CA ASP A 164 -6.09 3.21 -18.50
C ASP A 164 -6.14 1.89 -17.71
N VAL A 165 -7.33 1.29 -17.65
CA VAL A 165 -7.55 0.04 -16.90
C VAL A 165 -6.74 -1.13 -17.46
N ALA A 166 -6.54 -1.18 -18.78
CA ALA A 166 -5.80 -2.26 -19.42
C ALA A 166 -4.31 -2.17 -19.09
N GLU A 167 -3.75 -0.96 -19.14
CA GLU A 167 -2.36 -0.68 -18.80
C GLU A 167 -2.10 -0.91 -17.31
N GLY A 168 -3.03 -0.50 -16.44
CA GLY A 168 -2.94 -0.81 -15.00
C GLY A 168 -2.89 -2.32 -14.71
N ARG A 169 -3.71 -3.12 -15.40
CA ARG A 169 -3.65 -4.59 -15.30
C ARG A 169 -2.34 -5.16 -15.84
N ARG A 170 -1.85 -4.62 -16.97
CA ARG A 170 -0.57 -5.02 -17.56
C ARG A 170 0.57 -4.79 -16.59
N LEU A 171 0.60 -3.62 -15.92
CA LEU A 171 1.62 -3.29 -14.92
C LEU A 171 1.56 -4.22 -13.71
N ALA A 172 0.36 -4.56 -13.21
CA ALA A 172 0.21 -5.51 -12.11
C ALA A 172 0.73 -6.91 -12.49
N ALA A 173 0.44 -7.37 -13.72
CA ALA A 173 0.97 -8.65 -14.22
C ALA A 173 2.50 -8.64 -14.36
N VAL A 174 3.08 -7.55 -14.86
CA VAL A 174 4.54 -7.37 -14.96
C VAL A 174 5.17 -7.32 -13.57
N GLN A 175 4.56 -6.62 -12.61
CA GLN A 175 5.04 -6.57 -11.23
C GLN A 175 5.12 -7.98 -10.63
N LEU A 176 4.08 -8.81 -10.81
CA LEU A 176 4.10 -10.19 -10.33
C LEU A 176 5.17 -11.05 -11.03
N ASP A 177 5.35 -10.90 -12.35
CA ASP A 177 6.41 -11.61 -13.09
C ASP A 177 7.81 -11.23 -12.59
N LEU A 178 8.05 -9.93 -12.36
CA LEU A 178 9.32 -9.44 -11.80
C LEU A 178 9.59 -10.03 -10.41
N LEU A 179 8.59 -10.02 -9.54
CA LEU A 179 8.69 -10.63 -8.21
C LEU A 179 8.95 -12.14 -8.31
N ARG A 180 8.29 -12.84 -9.22
CA ARG A 180 8.51 -14.26 -9.46
C ARG A 180 9.94 -14.56 -9.90
N ARG A 181 10.49 -13.79 -10.84
CA ARG A 181 11.89 -13.96 -11.29
C ARG A 181 12.90 -13.67 -10.19
N LEU A 182 12.60 -12.70 -9.32
CA LEU A 182 13.44 -12.34 -8.18
C LEU A 182 13.44 -13.43 -7.10
N LEU A 183 12.26 -13.97 -6.81
CA LEU A 183 11.99 -14.76 -5.61
C LEU A 183 11.89 -16.27 -5.85
N ALA A 184 11.65 -16.74 -7.06
CA ALA A 184 11.63 -18.18 -7.32
C ALA A 184 13.00 -18.82 -7.02
N PRO A 185 13.06 -20.08 -6.56
CA PRO A 185 14.30 -20.80 -6.40
C PRO A 185 15.11 -20.79 -7.72
N PRO A 186 16.45 -20.70 -7.66
CA PRO A 186 17.28 -20.82 -8.84
C PRO A 186 17.03 -22.19 -9.49
N ALA A 187 17.10 -22.25 -10.82
CA ALA A 187 17.07 -23.53 -11.53
C ALA A 187 18.22 -24.40 -11.00
N THR A 188 17.90 -25.61 -10.54
CA THR A 188 18.91 -26.62 -10.20
C THR A 188 19.72 -26.91 -11.45
N SER A 189 21.01 -26.57 -11.41
CA SER A 189 21.98 -26.88 -12.47
C SER A 189 22.37 -28.35 -12.47
#